data_AF-A0A7W3XYP5-F1
#
_entry.id   AF-A0A7W3XYP5-F1
#
_cell.length_a   1.000
_cell.length_b   1.000
_cell.length_c   1.000
_cell.angle_alpha   90.00
_cell.angle_beta   90.00
_cell.angle_gamma   90.00
#
_symmetry.space_group_name_H-M   'P 1'
#
loop_
_entity.id
_entity.type
_entity.pdbx_description
1 polymer ?
#
loop_
_entity_poly.entity_id
_entity_poly.type
_entity_poly.pdbx_seq_one_letter_code
_entity_poly.pdbx_strand_id
1 'polypeptide(L)'
;MTTEAAGPPTGPEYLESLRDDREVWIRGERVEDVASHPAFHGHAASVARLYDALHEPERREELTSPTDTGSDGFTHPFFRVPRSVEDLRASRRAIIGWQRLCHGWLGRSPDYKASFLATPGAAPERYGPFADVARHWYARARERVPFFAHALVDPPVDHHLSGEARTSPAVRVVGETDAGIVVSGAKVVATGAACAQHVFIAHTGPPPTDPTFALSFIAPMNAPGLKVLCRPSYELTAATTGSTFDYPLSSRFDENDAVLVFDRTPIPRENVLVHRDPEVAASFLHESGFLPRFLLHGATRLAVKLDFLSGLLLQATHITGGDAHATVRATTGEVLAWRETVWAHSHTMVEAAHPAPDGSHLPHP
;
A
#
# COMPACT_ATOMS: atom_id res chain seq x y z
N MET A 1 9.15 23.27 14.79
CA MET A 1 8.00 22.50 15.31
C MET A 1 6.74 23.15 14.78
N THR A 2 6.35 22.78 13.55
CA THR A 2 4.99 23.01 13.08
C THR A 2 4.09 22.11 13.91
N THR A 3 3.09 22.69 14.56
CA THR A 3 2.00 21.96 15.20
C THR A 3 1.33 21.12 14.12
N GLU A 4 1.65 19.82 14.04
CA GLU A 4 0.93 18.89 13.16
C GLU A 4 -0.55 18.97 13.54
N ALA A 5 -1.42 19.27 12.56
CA ALA A 5 -2.86 19.31 12.77
C ALA A 5 -3.34 17.97 13.34
N ALA A 6 -4.31 17.99 14.27
CA ALA A 6 -4.85 16.77 14.87
C ALA A 6 -5.66 15.97 13.83
N GLY A 7 -5.34 14.69 13.66
CA GLY A 7 -6.07 13.75 12.79
C GLY A 7 -5.43 13.47 11.41
N PRO A 8 -6.08 12.62 10.59
CA PRO A 8 -5.63 12.27 9.25
C PRO A 8 -5.60 13.51 8.34
N PRO A 9 -4.69 13.58 7.34
CA PRO A 9 -4.66 14.71 6.43
C PRO A 9 -5.96 14.76 5.60
N THR A 10 -6.33 15.98 5.19
CA THR A 10 -7.27 16.24 4.11
C THR A 10 -6.62 15.96 2.75
N GLY A 11 -7.41 15.92 1.67
CA GLY A 11 -6.92 15.79 0.31
C GLY A 11 -5.87 16.85 -0.06
N PRO A 12 -6.12 18.16 0.20
CA PRO A 12 -5.14 19.21 -0.02
C PRO A 12 -3.85 19.05 0.78
N GLU A 13 -3.93 18.66 2.06
CA GLU A 13 -2.73 18.42 2.89
C GLU A 13 -1.93 17.21 2.38
N TYR A 14 -2.59 16.17 1.89
CA TYR A 14 -1.93 15.05 1.23
C TYR A 14 -1.22 15.49 -0.06
N LEU A 15 -1.88 16.24 -0.94
CA LEU A 15 -1.27 16.73 -2.19
C LEU A 15 -0.07 17.64 -1.89
N GLU A 16 -0.17 18.50 -0.87
CA GLU A 16 0.94 19.34 -0.44
C GLU A 16 2.11 18.50 0.10
N SER A 17 1.84 17.39 0.79
CA SER A 17 2.89 16.47 1.27
C SER A 17 3.66 15.77 0.14
N LEU A 18 3.19 15.85 -1.11
CA LEU A 18 3.92 15.34 -2.29
C LEU A 18 4.88 16.38 -2.89
N ARG A 19 4.77 17.65 -2.48
CA ARG A 19 5.65 18.75 -2.92
C ARG A 19 6.87 18.83 -2.03
N ASP A 20 7.71 17.80 -2.11
CA ASP A 20 8.97 17.68 -1.38
C ASP A 20 10.14 17.42 -2.36
N ASP A 21 11.33 17.20 -1.82
CA ASP A 21 12.55 16.98 -2.61
C ASP A 21 12.67 15.56 -3.22
N ARG A 22 11.57 14.80 -3.35
CA ARG A 22 11.58 13.45 -3.94
C ARG A 22 12.20 13.45 -5.34
N GLU A 23 12.94 12.38 -5.63
CA GLU A 23 13.62 12.22 -6.91
C GLU A 23 12.89 11.17 -7.76
N VAL A 24 11.89 11.62 -8.52
CA VAL A 24 11.09 10.77 -9.42
C VAL A 24 11.51 11.00 -10.86
N TRP A 25 11.71 9.92 -11.61
CA TRP A 25 12.15 9.94 -13.00
C TRP A 25 11.17 9.21 -13.90
N ILE A 26 10.78 9.83 -15.01
CA ILE A 26 9.96 9.22 -16.05
C ILE A 26 10.42 9.69 -17.43
N ARG A 27 10.49 8.77 -18.40
CA ARG A 27 10.97 9.07 -19.78
C ARG A 27 12.33 9.77 -19.86
N GLY A 28 13.23 9.50 -18.90
CA GLY A 28 14.57 10.09 -18.85
C GLY A 28 14.63 11.50 -18.25
N GLU A 29 13.50 12.04 -17.77
CA GLU A 29 13.42 13.36 -17.16
C GLU A 29 13.03 13.25 -15.69
N ARG A 30 13.56 14.15 -14.87
CA ARG A 30 13.18 14.29 -13.46
C ARG A 30 11.86 15.07 -13.39
N VAL A 31 10.95 14.58 -12.56
CA VAL A 31 9.66 15.21 -12.27
C VAL A 31 9.88 16.28 -11.19
N GLU A 32 9.46 17.51 -11.47
CA GLU A 32 9.59 18.63 -10.52
C GLU A 32 8.49 18.62 -9.46
N ASP A 33 7.22 18.40 -9.85
CA ASP A 33 6.07 18.33 -8.95
C ASP A 33 5.20 17.13 -9.32
N VAL A 34 5.19 16.09 -8.47
CA VAL A 34 4.39 14.88 -8.70
C VAL A 34 2.89 15.18 -8.67
N ALA A 35 2.43 16.10 -7.82
CA ALA A 35 1.01 16.36 -7.65
C ALA A 35 0.37 17.00 -8.89
N SER A 36 1.16 17.69 -9.72
CA SER A 36 0.69 18.35 -10.94
C SER A 36 1.17 17.70 -12.24
N HIS A 37 2.16 16.81 -12.19
CA HIS A 37 2.69 16.18 -13.40
C HIS A 37 1.66 15.25 -14.08
N PRO A 38 1.48 15.30 -15.43
CA PRO A 38 0.42 14.57 -16.14
C PRO A 38 0.49 13.04 -16.05
N ALA A 39 1.60 12.48 -15.57
CA ALA A 39 1.76 11.05 -15.34
C ALA A 39 1.25 10.57 -13.97
N PHE A 40 0.93 11.49 -13.05
CA PHE A 40 0.59 11.17 -11.66
C PHE A 40 -0.56 12.00 -11.07
N HIS A 41 -0.89 13.17 -11.64
CA HIS A 41 -1.91 14.08 -11.09
C HIS A 41 -3.28 13.41 -10.87
N GLY A 42 -3.69 12.49 -11.74
CA GLY A 42 -4.95 11.76 -11.66
C GLY A 42 -4.93 10.73 -10.55
N HIS A 43 -3.85 9.96 -10.44
CA HIS A 43 -3.62 9.07 -9.30
C HIS A 43 -3.56 9.84 -7.97
N ALA A 44 -2.78 10.92 -7.90
CA ALA A 44 -2.67 11.77 -6.71
C ALA A 44 -4.03 12.36 -6.31
N ALA A 45 -4.80 12.90 -7.25
CA ALA A 45 -6.15 13.41 -7.00
C ALA A 45 -7.10 12.30 -6.52
N SER A 46 -6.99 11.09 -7.08
CA SER A 46 -7.79 9.94 -6.65
C SER A 46 -7.47 9.51 -5.22
N VAL A 47 -6.20 9.58 -4.79
CA VAL A 47 -5.82 9.33 -3.40
C VAL A 47 -6.27 10.48 -2.49
N ALA A 48 -6.14 11.73 -2.93
CA ALA A 48 -6.62 12.91 -2.20
C ALA A 48 -8.13 12.79 -1.89
N ARG A 49 -8.92 12.29 -2.84
CA ARG A 49 -10.36 12.01 -2.65
C ARG A 49 -10.63 11.02 -1.52
N LEU A 50 -9.77 10.03 -1.31
CA LEU A 50 -9.89 9.06 -0.20
C LEU A 50 -9.66 9.73 1.16
N TYR A 51 -8.69 10.65 1.23
CA TYR A 51 -8.44 11.45 2.41
C TYR A 51 -9.61 12.38 2.73
N ASP A 52 -10.13 13.12 1.75
CA ASP A 52 -11.31 13.98 1.93
C ASP A 52 -12.52 13.18 2.44
N ALA A 53 -12.70 11.95 1.97
CA ALA A 53 -13.80 11.08 2.40
C ALA A 53 -13.76 10.73 3.90
N LEU A 54 -12.59 10.78 4.55
CA LEU A 54 -12.48 10.58 6.01
C LEU A 54 -13.12 11.74 6.80
N HIS A 55 -13.25 12.92 6.18
CA HIS A 55 -13.76 14.14 6.80
C HIS A 55 -15.24 14.41 6.44
N GLU A 56 -15.83 13.59 5.57
CA GLU A 56 -17.23 13.72 5.16
C GLU A 56 -18.19 13.24 6.27
N PRO A 57 -19.10 14.09 6.77
CA PRO A 57 -20.03 13.71 7.82
C PRO A 57 -20.87 12.47 7.47
N GLU A 58 -21.31 12.33 6.21
CA GLU A 58 -22.13 11.18 5.79
C GLU A 58 -21.36 9.86 5.75
N ARG A 59 -20.02 9.90 5.72
CA ARG A 59 -19.16 8.71 5.67
C ARG A 59 -18.47 8.39 6.98
N ARG A 60 -18.61 9.25 8.00
CA ARG A 60 -17.90 9.11 9.28
C ARG A 60 -18.11 7.75 9.93
N GLU A 61 -19.33 7.24 9.95
CA GLU A 61 -19.64 5.91 10.51
C GLU A 61 -19.04 4.75 9.71
N GLU A 62 -18.89 4.91 8.39
CA GLU A 62 -18.35 3.88 7.50
C GLU A 62 -16.82 3.88 7.50
N LEU A 63 -16.19 5.06 7.44
CA LEU A 63 -14.78 5.24 7.12
C LEU A 63 -13.90 5.59 8.32
N THR A 64 -14.47 5.86 9.50
CA THR A 64 -13.69 6.31 10.65
C THR A 64 -13.92 5.48 11.91
N SER A 65 -12.95 5.54 12.82
CA SER A 65 -13.04 5.08 14.19
C SER A 65 -12.22 5.99 15.08
N PRO A 66 -12.53 6.08 16.39
CA PRO A 66 -11.64 6.76 17.33
C PRO A 66 -10.23 6.18 17.26
N THR A 67 -9.24 7.03 17.52
CA THR A 67 -7.94 6.51 17.91
C THR A 67 -8.05 5.84 19.30
N ASP A 68 -6.99 5.14 19.65
CA ASP A 68 -6.67 4.37 20.87
C ASP A 68 -5.28 4.77 21.39
N THR A 69 -4.73 5.88 20.87
CA THR A 69 -3.48 6.53 21.28
C THR A 69 -3.66 7.42 22.52
N GLY A 70 -4.91 7.64 22.95
CA GLY A 70 -5.27 8.62 23.98
C GLY A 70 -5.56 10.02 23.44
N SER A 71 -5.57 10.23 22.12
CA SER A 71 -6.07 11.46 21.51
C SER A 71 -7.59 11.41 21.30
N ASP A 72 -8.22 12.57 21.15
CA ASP A 72 -9.63 12.70 20.70
C ASP A 72 -9.77 12.59 19.17
N GLY A 73 -8.74 12.07 18.50
CA GLY A 73 -8.66 11.95 17.05
C GLY A 73 -9.47 10.78 16.50
N PHE A 74 -9.43 10.65 15.17
CA PHE A 74 -10.02 9.53 14.45
C PHE A 74 -9.04 8.99 13.40
N THR A 75 -9.28 7.77 12.96
CA THR A 75 -8.47 7.05 11.97
C THR A 75 -9.37 6.25 11.04
N HIS A 76 -8.83 5.82 9.90
CA HIS A 76 -9.45 4.75 9.14
C HIS A 76 -9.41 3.43 9.94
N PRO A 77 -10.52 2.68 10.12
CA PRO A 77 -10.61 1.50 10.99
C PRO A 77 -9.52 0.45 10.74
N PHE A 78 -9.13 0.27 9.48
CA PHE A 78 -8.12 -0.75 9.11
C PHE A 78 -6.69 -0.43 9.58
N PHE A 79 -6.42 0.78 10.08
CA PHE A 79 -5.15 1.16 10.71
C PHE A 79 -5.07 0.77 12.20
N ARG A 80 -6.16 0.27 12.78
CA ARG A 80 -6.19 -0.21 14.17
C ARG A 80 -5.84 -1.70 14.25
N VAL A 81 -5.37 -2.13 15.40
CA VAL A 81 -5.32 -3.56 15.73
C VAL A 81 -6.75 -4.05 15.95
N PRO A 82 -7.27 -4.99 15.14
CA PRO A 82 -8.56 -5.62 15.41
C PRO A 82 -8.45 -6.47 16.67
N ARG A 83 -9.39 -6.34 17.60
CA ARG A 83 -9.48 -7.13 18.84
C ARG A 83 -10.73 -8.01 18.88
N SER A 84 -11.54 -7.97 17.82
CA SER A 84 -12.78 -8.71 17.69
C SER A 84 -13.17 -8.90 16.22
N VAL A 85 -14.13 -9.80 15.97
CA VAL A 85 -14.82 -9.92 14.67
C VAL A 85 -15.48 -8.60 14.27
N GLU A 86 -16.03 -7.84 15.22
CA GLU A 86 -16.67 -6.55 14.90
C GLU A 86 -15.66 -5.50 14.42
N ASP A 87 -14.45 -5.47 14.99
CA ASP A 87 -13.38 -4.58 14.47
C ASP A 87 -12.98 -4.95 13.03
N LEU A 88 -12.99 -6.25 12.69
CA LEU A 88 -12.73 -6.72 11.33
C LEU A 88 -13.90 -6.41 10.38
N ARG A 89 -15.15 -6.46 10.86
CA ARG A 89 -16.31 -5.97 10.10
C ARG A 89 -16.21 -4.48 9.83
N ALA A 90 -15.84 -3.68 10.84
CA ALA A 90 -15.59 -2.25 10.67
C ALA A 90 -14.46 -1.97 9.67
N SER A 91 -13.35 -2.72 9.77
CA SER A 91 -12.24 -2.66 8.81
C SER A 91 -12.70 -2.96 7.39
N ARG A 92 -13.46 -4.05 7.19
CA ARG A 92 -13.97 -4.43 5.87
C ARG A 92 -14.96 -3.39 5.32
N ARG A 93 -15.87 -2.86 6.15
CA ARG A 93 -16.77 -1.76 5.75
C ARG A 93 -15.98 -0.55 5.26
N ALA A 94 -14.94 -0.14 5.98
CA ALA A 94 -14.12 1.00 5.59
C ALA A 94 -13.33 0.76 4.29
N ILE A 95 -12.74 -0.44 4.12
CA ILE A 95 -12.09 -0.84 2.86
C ILE A 95 -13.08 -0.74 1.70
N ILE A 96 -14.31 -1.24 1.85
CA ILE A 96 -15.36 -1.14 0.83
C ILE A 96 -15.66 0.33 0.51
N GLY A 97 -15.81 1.17 1.54
CA GLY A 97 -16.12 2.59 1.40
C GLY A 97 -15.07 3.33 0.55
N TRP A 98 -13.78 3.14 0.84
CA TRP A 98 -12.69 3.70 0.02
C TRP A 98 -12.63 3.09 -1.38
N GLN A 99 -12.72 1.77 -1.50
CA GLN A 99 -12.59 1.11 -2.80
C GLN A 99 -13.74 1.46 -3.75
N ARG A 100 -14.92 1.83 -3.25
CA ARG A 100 -16.02 2.32 -4.10
C ARG A 100 -15.72 3.67 -4.75
N LEU A 101 -14.90 4.52 -4.13
CA LEU A 101 -14.51 5.83 -4.68
C LEU A 101 -13.56 5.70 -5.89
N CYS A 102 -12.84 4.59 -5.98
CA CYS A 102 -11.92 4.27 -7.09
C CYS A 102 -12.33 3.02 -7.87
N HIS A 103 -13.57 2.56 -7.70
CA HIS A 103 -14.15 1.35 -8.32
C HIS A 103 -13.27 0.08 -8.22
N GLY A 104 -12.53 -0.06 -7.11
CA GLY A 104 -11.62 -1.16 -6.82
C GLY A 104 -10.30 -1.13 -7.62
N TRP A 105 -10.03 -0.06 -8.38
CA TRP A 105 -8.86 0.01 -9.26
C TRP A 105 -7.56 0.35 -8.55
N LEU A 106 -7.60 1.15 -7.47
CA LEU A 106 -6.41 1.43 -6.65
C LEU A 106 -6.10 0.25 -5.73
N GLY A 107 -5.15 -0.59 -6.14
CA GLY A 107 -4.68 -1.77 -5.43
C GLY A 107 -3.69 -1.48 -4.30
N ARG A 108 -3.11 -0.28 -4.26
CA ARG A 108 -2.15 0.22 -3.27
C ARG A 108 -2.59 1.56 -2.69
N SER A 109 -3.90 1.75 -2.48
CA SER A 109 -4.41 2.86 -1.67
C SER A 109 -3.84 2.84 -0.24
N PRO A 110 -3.88 3.95 0.53
CA PRO A 110 -3.20 4.02 1.84
C PRO A 110 -3.56 2.90 2.84
N ASP A 111 -4.80 2.41 2.80
CA ASP A 111 -5.32 1.32 3.64
C ASP A 111 -4.70 -0.03 3.30
N TYR A 112 -4.18 -0.21 2.07
CA TYR A 112 -3.46 -1.42 1.70
C TYR A 112 -2.34 -1.72 2.69
N LYS A 113 -1.48 -0.73 2.98
CA LYS A 113 -0.34 -0.94 3.87
C LYS A 113 -0.71 -0.85 5.35
N ALA A 114 -1.92 -0.42 5.68
CA ALA A 114 -2.49 -0.56 7.02
C ALA A 114 -2.59 -2.03 7.47
N SER A 115 -2.67 -2.97 6.51
CA SER A 115 -2.55 -4.40 6.77
C SER A 115 -1.25 -4.79 7.50
N PHE A 116 -0.18 -3.99 7.35
CA PHE A 116 1.05 -4.10 8.13
C PHE A 116 1.11 -3.06 9.23
N LEU A 117 0.84 -1.78 8.96
CA LEU A 117 1.12 -0.69 9.92
C LEU A 117 0.37 -0.85 11.26
N ALA A 118 -0.73 -1.59 11.27
CA ALA A 118 -1.45 -1.92 12.50
C ALA A 118 -0.80 -3.04 13.32
N THR A 119 -0.06 -3.97 12.71
CA THR A 119 0.43 -5.18 13.38
C THR A 119 1.55 -4.94 14.40
N PRO A 120 2.46 -3.95 14.23
CA PRO A 120 3.39 -3.56 15.29
C PRO A 120 2.71 -3.11 16.59
N GLY A 121 1.45 -2.65 16.53
CA GLY A 121 0.67 -2.32 17.72
C GLY A 121 0.21 -3.52 18.54
N ALA A 122 0.19 -4.72 17.95
CA ALA A 122 -0.17 -5.97 18.63
C ALA A 122 1.06 -6.68 19.18
N ALA A 123 2.15 -6.73 18.39
CA ALA A 123 3.36 -7.47 18.72
C ALA A 123 4.64 -6.64 18.47
N PRO A 124 4.86 -5.52 19.19
CA PRO A 124 6.07 -4.71 19.00
C PRO A 124 7.35 -5.46 19.40
N GLU A 125 7.26 -6.40 20.34
CA GLU A 125 8.44 -7.10 20.89
C GLU A 125 9.11 -8.03 19.88
N ARG A 126 8.39 -8.38 18.80
CA ARG A 126 8.94 -9.10 17.64
C ARG A 126 10.16 -8.39 17.06
N TYR A 127 10.20 -7.05 17.14
CA TYR A 127 11.28 -6.24 16.60
C TYR A 127 12.44 -6.05 17.61
N GLY A 128 12.39 -6.73 18.77
CA GLY A 128 13.46 -6.76 19.77
C GLY A 128 13.94 -5.35 20.15
N PRO A 129 15.21 -4.99 19.87
CA PRO A 129 15.74 -3.66 20.20
C PRO A 129 15.05 -2.51 19.44
N PHE A 130 14.26 -2.80 18.42
CA PHE A 130 13.49 -1.82 17.63
C PHE A 130 11.99 -1.80 17.99
N ALA A 131 11.58 -2.42 19.10
CA ALA A 131 10.19 -2.43 19.55
C ALA A 131 9.60 -1.02 19.70
N ASP A 132 10.38 -0.04 20.18
CA ASP A 132 9.93 1.35 20.31
C ASP A 132 9.74 2.04 18.95
N VAL A 133 10.53 1.68 17.94
CA VAL A 133 10.34 2.13 16.56
C VAL A 133 9.02 1.60 16.02
N ALA A 134 8.72 0.31 16.27
CA ALA A 134 7.45 -0.31 15.94
C ALA A 134 6.26 0.40 16.61
N ARG A 135 6.34 0.70 17.91
CA ARG A 135 5.30 1.44 18.63
C ARG A 135 5.11 2.86 18.08
N HIS A 136 6.22 3.55 17.80
CA HIS A 136 6.20 4.90 17.22
C HIS A 136 5.45 4.93 15.90
N TRP A 137 5.81 4.04 14.97
CA TRP A 137 5.17 3.98 13.65
C TRP A 137 3.72 3.52 13.72
N TYR A 138 3.36 2.62 14.64
CA TYR A 138 1.96 2.28 14.90
C TYR A 138 1.13 3.50 15.36
N ALA A 139 1.64 4.26 16.34
CA ALA A 139 0.98 5.45 16.83
C ALA A 139 0.83 6.50 15.71
N ARG A 140 1.91 6.79 14.97
CA ARG A 140 1.89 7.73 13.84
C ARG A 140 0.93 7.28 12.75
N ALA A 141 0.90 5.99 12.43
CA ALA A 141 0.04 5.47 11.38
C ALA A 141 -1.45 5.68 11.68
N ARG A 142 -1.83 5.64 12.95
CA ARG A 142 -3.21 5.82 13.39
C ARG A 142 -3.61 7.27 13.54
N GLU A 143 -2.68 8.14 13.89
CA GLU A 143 -2.97 9.58 13.93
C GLU A 143 -3.03 10.19 12.54
N ARG A 144 -2.21 9.69 11.60
CA ARG A 144 -1.94 10.39 10.33
C ARG A 144 -2.37 9.63 9.09
N VAL A 145 -2.77 8.36 9.20
CA VAL A 145 -3.18 7.51 8.06
C VAL A 145 -2.19 7.66 6.88
N PRO A 146 -0.87 7.52 7.11
CA PRO A 146 0.13 7.88 6.13
C PRO A 146 0.08 6.96 4.93
N PHE A 147 0.33 7.51 3.74
CA PHE A 147 0.38 6.70 2.53
C PHE A 147 1.76 6.06 2.39
N PHE A 148 1.80 4.73 2.53
CA PHE A 148 2.98 3.90 2.30
C PHE A 148 2.88 3.13 0.99
N ALA A 149 3.89 3.29 0.15
CA ALA A 149 4.28 2.24 -0.78
C ALA A 149 4.98 1.11 -0.02
N HIS A 150 5.15 -0.03 -0.68
CA HIS A 150 6.00 -1.10 -0.20
C HIS A 150 6.89 -1.61 -1.32
N ALA A 151 8.08 -2.09 -0.98
CA ALA A 151 8.97 -2.69 -1.95
C ALA A 151 9.60 -3.94 -1.33
N LEU A 152 9.01 -5.09 -1.68
CA LEU A 152 9.33 -6.40 -1.11
C LEU A 152 10.18 -7.25 -2.07
N VAL A 153 9.89 -7.14 -3.37
CA VAL A 153 10.51 -7.96 -4.42
C VAL A 153 11.89 -7.43 -4.78
N ASP A 154 12.89 -8.30 -4.71
CA ASP A 154 14.24 -8.00 -5.16
C ASP A 154 14.33 -7.98 -6.70
N PRO A 155 15.21 -7.16 -7.29
CA PRO A 155 15.47 -7.22 -8.72
C PRO A 155 16.03 -8.60 -9.11
N PRO A 156 15.77 -9.07 -10.35
CA PRO A 156 16.30 -10.34 -10.81
C PRO A 156 17.84 -10.34 -10.79
N VAL A 157 18.42 -11.45 -10.36
CA VAL A 157 19.87 -11.67 -10.35
C VAL A 157 20.27 -12.47 -11.58
N ASP A 158 21.35 -12.08 -12.24
CA ASP A 158 21.92 -12.89 -13.32
C ASP A 158 22.67 -14.10 -12.74
N HIS A 159 22.06 -15.28 -12.90
CA HIS A 159 22.61 -16.54 -12.41
C HIS A 159 23.78 -17.08 -13.26
N HIS A 160 24.09 -16.46 -14.41
CA HIS A 160 25.24 -16.81 -15.24
C HIS A 160 26.56 -16.18 -14.74
N LEU A 161 26.48 -15.12 -13.93
CA LEU A 161 27.65 -14.47 -13.34
C LEU A 161 28.18 -15.26 -12.14
N SER A 162 29.48 -15.13 -11.84
CA SER A 162 30.15 -15.78 -10.72
C SER A 162 30.96 -14.78 -9.88
N GLY A 163 31.28 -15.15 -8.63
CA GLY A 163 32.03 -14.30 -7.72
C GLY A 163 31.37 -12.93 -7.47
N GLU A 164 32.18 -11.87 -7.41
CA GLU A 164 31.71 -10.50 -7.16
C GLU A 164 30.78 -9.96 -8.27
N ALA A 165 30.91 -10.46 -9.50
CA ALA A 165 30.03 -10.08 -10.60
C ALA A 165 28.58 -10.53 -10.37
N ARG A 166 28.34 -11.51 -9.48
CA ARG A 166 27.00 -11.98 -9.09
C ARG A 166 26.44 -11.25 -7.86
N THR A 167 27.00 -10.10 -7.49
CA THR A 167 26.49 -9.35 -6.32
C THR A 167 25.02 -9.00 -6.54
N SER A 168 24.17 -9.37 -5.57
CA SER A 168 22.74 -9.06 -5.65
C SER A 168 22.53 -7.55 -5.71
N PRO A 169 21.71 -7.04 -6.65
CA PRO A 169 21.33 -5.63 -6.70
C PRO A 169 20.31 -5.27 -5.62
N ALA A 170 19.87 -6.23 -4.79
CA ALA A 170 18.93 -6.00 -3.70
C ALA A 170 19.49 -4.97 -2.69
N VAL A 171 18.57 -4.32 -1.97
CA VAL A 171 18.92 -3.35 -0.94
C VAL A 171 19.69 -4.03 0.19
N ARG A 172 20.85 -3.48 0.54
CA ARG A 172 21.70 -3.92 1.65
C ARG A 172 22.30 -2.76 2.42
N VAL A 173 22.77 -3.04 3.63
CA VAL A 173 23.58 -2.10 4.43
C VAL A 173 24.98 -1.98 3.83
N VAL A 174 25.42 -0.75 3.57
CA VAL A 174 26.76 -0.41 3.07
C VAL A 174 27.55 0.50 4.01
N GLY A 175 26.96 0.89 5.13
CA GLY A 175 27.59 1.70 6.17
C GLY A 175 26.70 1.83 7.39
N GLU A 176 27.32 2.10 8.53
CA GLU A 176 26.65 2.30 9.82
C GLU A 176 27.21 3.59 10.45
N THR A 177 26.33 4.35 11.10
CA THR A 177 26.65 5.61 11.75
C THR A 177 25.90 5.68 13.08
N ASP A 178 26.28 6.60 13.97
CA ASP A 178 25.55 6.80 15.22
C ASP A 178 24.09 7.21 14.99
N ALA A 179 23.79 7.84 13.84
CA ALA A 179 22.45 8.28 13.46
C ALA A 179 21.57 7.16 12.85
N GLY A 180 22.14 6.04 12.42
CA GLY A 180 21.42 4.99 11.71
C GLY A 180 22.27 4.22 10.71
N ILE A 181 21.65 3.68 9.67
CA ILE A 181 22.30 2.86 8.64
C ILE A 181 22.36 3.59 7.30
N VAL A 182 23.31 3.21 6.45
CA VAL A 182 23.38 3.65 5.04
C VAL A 182 23.10 2.45 4.17
N VAL A 183 22.11 2.55 3.28
CA VAL A 183 21.69 1.45 2.40
C VAL A 183 21.99 1.75 0.95
N SER A 184 22.22 0.70 0.15
CA SER A 184 22.31 0.80 -1.31
C SER A 184 21.74 -0.44 -1.98
N GLY A 185 21.25 -0.26 -3.20
CA GLY A 185 20.64 -1.33 -3.99
C GLY A 185 19.29 -0.89 -4.53
N ALA A 186 18.46 -1.86 -4.94
CA ALA A 186 17.19 -1.58 -5.57
C ALA A 186 16.11 -2.56 -5.13
N LYS A 187 14.86 -2.14 -5.32
CA LYS A 187 13.64 -2.97 -5.24
C LYS A 187 12.79 -2.70 -6.48
N VAL A 188 12.04 -3.70 -6.91
CA VAL A 188 11.19 -3.60 -8.11
C VAL A 188 9.71 -3.58 -7.75
N VAL A 189 8.89 -3.06 -8.67
CA VAL A 189 7.42 -3.06 -8.56
C VAL A 189 6.93 -2.38 -7.29
N ALA A 190 7.48 -1.20 -6.99
CA ALA A 190 6.99 -0.33 -5.93
C ALA A 190 5.77 0.48 -6.44
N THR A 191 4.67 -0.24 -6.64
CA THR A 191 3.41 0.29 -7.17
C THR A 191 2.94 1.50 -6.36
N GLY A 192 2.73 2.62 -7.04
CA GLY A 192 2.23 3.87 -6.45
C GLY A 192 3.28 4.70 -5.69
N ALA A 193 4.56 4.29 -5.66
CA ALA A 193 5.59 4.94 -4.86
C ALA A 193 5.77 6.44 -5.14
N ALA A 194 5.62 6.88 -6.39
CA ALA A 194 5.71 8.30 -6.73
C ALA A 194 4.71 9.16 -5.93
N CYS A 195 3.51 8.64 -5.63
CA CYS A 195 2.45 9.34 -4.90
C CYS A 195 2.39 8.97 -3.41
N ALA A 196 3.31 8.14 -2.90
CA ALA A 196 3.37 7.78 -1.48
C ALA A 196 4.14 8.83 -0.67
N GLN A 197 3.92 8.86 0.65
CA GLN A 197 4.72 9.66 1.58
C GLN A 197 5.95 8.88 2.07
N HIS A 198 5.80 7.57 2.21
CA HIS A 198 6.86 6.66 2.67
C HIS A 198 6.90 5.39 1.82
N VAL A 199 8.01 4.68 1.89
CA VAL A 199 8.12 3.29 1.43
C VAL A 199 8.58 2.40 2.57
N PHE A 200 7.91 1.26 2.72
CA PHE A 200 8.38 0.17 3.57
C PHE A 200 9.19 -0.85 2.77
N ILE A 201 10.42 -1.07 3.19
CA ILE A 201 11.35 -2.06 2.61
C ILE A 201 11.39 -3.27 3.55
N ALA A 202 11.22 -4.46 2.99
CA ALA A 202 11.40 -5.72 3.71
C ALA A 202 11.80 -6.86 2.78
N HIS A 203 12.04 -8.01 3.39
CA HIS A 203 12.40 -9.26 2.74
C HIS A 203 11.22 -10.24 2.77
N THR A 204 11.05 -11.03 1.71
CA THR A 204 10.01 -12.07 1.63
C THR A 204 10.55 -13.43 1.19
N GLY A 205 11.88 -13.56 1.10
CA GLY A 205 12.56 -14.80 0.74
C GLY A 205 13.02 -15.61 1.95
N PRO A 206 13.79 -16.69 1.73
CA PRO A 206 14.45 -17.42 2.81
C PRO A 206 15.44 -16.51 3.58
N PRO A 207 15.81 -16.84 4.83
CA PRO A 207 16.80 -16.08 5.60
C PRO A 207 18.04 -15.72 4.77
N PRO A 208 18.37 -14.42 4.60
CA PRO A 208 19.54 -14.02 3.85
C PRO A 208 20.82 -14.57 4.49
N THR A 209 21.69 -15.19 3.68
CA THR A 209 22.97 -15.71 4.17
C THR A 209 23.95 -14.59 4.52
N ASP A 210 23.89 -13.47 3.80
CA ASP A 210 24.62 -12.25 4.12
C ASP A 210 23.71 -11.34 4.98
N PRO A 211 24.06 -11.10 6.26
CA PRO A 211 23.24 -10.29 7.17
C PRO A 211 23.05 -8.84 6.70
N THR A 212 23.87 -8.33 5.77
CA THR A 212 23.68 -6.98 5.23
C THR A 212 22.40 -6.84 4.41
N PHE A 213 21.80 -7.93 3.94
CA PHE A 213 20.47 -7.95 3.28
C PHE A 213 19.32 -8.23 4.25
N ALA A 214 19.62 -8.64 5.49
CA ALA A 214 18.63 -8.92 6.52
C ALA A 214 18.15 -7.65 7.21
N LEU A 215 17.27 -6.91 6.53
CA LEU A 215 16.77 -5.61 7.00
C LEU A 215 15.30 -5.38 6.69
N SER A 216 14.69 -4.53 7.51
CA SER A 216 13.38 -3.95 7.24
C SER A 216 13.35 -2.55 7.81
N PHE A 217 12.93 -1.59 7.01
CA PHE A 217 12.96 -0.19 7.39
C PHE A 217 11.91 0.63 6.63
N ILE A 218 11.70 1.85 7.09
CA ILE A 218 10.83 2.84 6.47
C ILE A 218 11.71 3.95 5.92
N ALA A 219 11.47 4.39 4.69
CA ALA A 219 12.12 5.58 4.14
C ALA A 219 11.05 6.58 3.72
N PRO A 220 11.21 7.88 4.05
CA PRO A 220 10.41 8.91 3.40
C PRO A 220 10.76 8.96 1.90
N MET A 221 9.80 9.28 1.05
CA MET A 221 10.02 9.27 -0.41
C MET A 221 10.99 10.35 -0.90
N ASN A 222 11.27 11.36 -0.06
CA ASN A 222 12.29 12.38 -0.28
C ASN A 222 13.63 12.08 0.40
N ALA A 223 13.88 10.85 0.85
CA ALA A 223 15.15 10.48 1.44
C ALA A 223 16.32 10.74 0.46
N PRO A 224 17.42 11.41 0.88
CA PRO A 224 18.55 11.66 0.00
C PRO A 224 19.10 10.37 -0.63
N GLY A 225 19.27 10.35 -1.95
CA GLY A 225 19.75 9.19 -2.70
C GLY A 225 18.69 8.13 -3.02
N LEU A 226 17.45 8.28 -2.54
CA LEU A 226 16.32 7.45 -2.99
C LEU A 226 15.78 8.00 -4.31
N LYS A 227 15.80 7.18 -5.35
CA LYS A 227 15.29 7.48 -6.70
C LYS A 227 14.14 6.57 -7.06
N VAL A 228 13.10 7.13 -7.67
CA VAL A 228 11.92 6.41 -8.17
C VAL A 228 11.98 6.41 -9.69
N LEU A 229 12.25 5.25 -10.30
CA LEU A 229 12.36 5.09 -11.75
C LEU A 229 11.06 4.49 -12.29
N CYS A 230 10.23 5.32 -12.92
CA CYS A 230 8.89 4.93 -13.35
C CYS A 230 8.90 4.05 -14.60
N ARG A 231 7.96 3.09 -14.64
CA ARG A 231 7.57 2.43 -15.89
C ARG A 231 6.86 3.43 -16.83
N PRO A 232 6.65 3.10 -18.12
CA PRO A 232 5.75 3.88 -18.97
C PRO A 232 4.40 4.14 -18.28
N SER A 233 3.95 5.40 -18.27
CA SER A 233 2.70 5.81 -17.63
C SER A 233 1.53 5.73 -18.60
N TYR A 234 0.48 5.02 -18.18
CA TYR A 234 -0.79 4.96 -18.89
C TYR A 234 -1.55 6.28 -18.72
N GLU A 235 -1.41 6.94 -17.56
CA GLU A 235 -1.99 8.26 -17.32
C GLU A 235 -1.40 9.33 -18.24
N LEU A 236 -0.07 9.36 -18.40
CA LEU A 236 0.60 10.27 -19.33
C LEU A 236 0.16 10.01 -20.78
N THR A 237 0.03 8.74 -21.15
CA THR A 237 -0.46 8.35 -22.49
C THR A 237 -1.88 8.87 -22.69
N ALA A 238 -2.78 8.66 -21.73
CA ALA A 238 -4.15 9.16 -21.76
C ALA A 238 -4.20 10.69 -21.83
N ALA A 239 -3.34 11.39 -21.08
CA ALA A 239 -3.29 12.86 -21.05
C ALA A 239 -2.77 13.49 -22.36
N THR A 240 -1.91 12.78 -23.10
CA THR A 240 -1.26 13.31 -24.31
C THR A 240 -1.90 12.85 -25.62
N THR A 241 -2.62 11.72 -25.60
CA THR A 241 -3.17 11.08 -26.81
C THR A 241 -4.67 10.78 -26.75
N GLY A 242 -5.34 11.12 -25.65
CA GLY A 242 -6.77 10.88 -25.51
C GLY A 242 -7.45 11.86 -24.56
N SER A 243 -8.55 11.41 -23.96
CA SER A 243 -9.33 12.19 -23.00
C SER A 243 -9.82 11.29 -21.86
N THR A 244 -10.39 11.89 -20.81
CA THR A 244 -11.07 11.13 -19.75
C THR A 244 -12.26 10.32 -20.29
N PHE A 245 -12.89 10.76 -21.39
CA PHE A 245 -13.96 9.98 -22.02
C PHE A 245 -13.41 8.69 -22.66
N ASP A 246 -12.28 8.79 -23.37
CA ASP A 246 -11.66 7.66 -24.08
C ASP A 246 -10.91 6.71 -23.12
N TYR A 247 -10.29 7.26 -22.07
CA TYR A 247 -9.47 6.55 -21.09
C TYR A 247 -9.93 6.79 -19.64
N PRO A 248 -11.19 6.46 -19.26
CA PRO A 248 -11.79 6.86 -17.99
C PRO A 248 -11.18 6.19 -16.76
N LEU A 249 -10.34 5.17 -16.93
CA LEU A 249 -9.64 4.49 -15.85
C LEU A 249 -8.16 4.87 -15.83
N SER A 250 -7.46 4.72 -16.97
CA SER A 250 -6.04 5.01 -17.08
C SER A 250 -5.69 6.46 -16.80
N SER A 251 -6.60 7.42 -17.04
CA SER A 251 -6.35 8.84 -16.78
C SER A 251 -6.37 9.24 -15.30
N ARG A 252 -6.68 8.32 -14.37
CA ARG A 252 -6.83 8.65 -12.93
C ARG A 252 -6.52 7.52 -11.95
N PHE A 253 -6.44 6.27 -12.40
CA PHE A 253 -6.18 5.12 -11.53
C PHE A 253 -4.91 4.35 -11.93
N ASP A 254 -3.99 4.99 -12.67
CA ASP A 254 -2.70 4.40 -13.03
C ASP A 254 -1.72 4.43 -11.85
N GLU A 255 -1.63 3.32 -11.12
CA GLU A 255 -0.61 3.14 -10.09
C GLU A 255 0.71 2.75 -10.74
N ASN A 256 1.63 3.71 -10.94
CA ASN A 256 2.91 3.42 -11.61
C ASN A 256 3.75 2.42 -10.82
N ASP A 257 4.18 1.34 -11.48
CA ASP A 257 5.04 0.30 -10.91
C ASP A 257 6.50 0.69 -11.11
N ALA A 258 7.03 1.45 -10.16
CA ALA A 258 8.39 1.98 -10.24
C ALA A 258 9.44 1.00 -9.72
N VAL A 259 10.66 1.13 -10.23
CA VAL A 259 11.87 0.61 -9.58
C VAL A 259 12.35 1.65 -8.58
N LEU A 260 12.65 1.23 -7.36
CA LEU A 260 13.30 2.08 -6.36
C LEU A 260 14.78 1.79 -6.35
N VAL A 261 15.59 2.84 -6.38
CA VAL A 261 17.05 2.76 -6.27
C VAL A 261 17.49 3.57 -5.07
N PHE A 262 18.18 2.92 -4.15
CA PHE A 262 18.85 3.54 -3.02
C PHE A 262 20.33 3.71 -3.36
N ASP A 263 20.77 4.95 -3.45
CA ASP A 263 22.15 5.34 -3.73
C ASP A 263 22.76 5.92 -2.46
N ARG A 264 23.39 5.04 -1.66
CA ARG A 264 23.95 5.36 -0.34
C ARG A 264 23.01 6.20 0.53
N THR A 265 21.75 5.80 0.56
CA THR A 265 20.68 6.51 1.28
C THR A 265 20.83 6.33 2.79
N PRO A 266 20.92 7.40 3.57
CA PRO A 266 20.90 7.32 5.03
C PRO A 266 19.48 7.02 5.52
N ILE A 267 19.35 6.04 6.41
CA ILE A 267 18.11 5.64 7.07
C ILE A 267 18.31 5.87 8.58
N PRO A 268 17.56 6.81 9.17
CA PRO A 268 17.62 7.08 10.61
C PRO A 268 17.25 5.85 11.44
N ARG A 269 17.86 5.74 12.63
CA ARG A 269 17.61 4.62 13.55
C ARG A 269 16.14 4.47 13.92
N GLU A 270 15.42 5.59 14.04
CA GLU A 270 13.97 5.65 14.30
C GLU A 270 13.09 5.11 13.16
N ASN A 271 13.69 4.68 12.05
CA ASN A 271 12.99 4.08 10.93
C ASN A 271 13.42 2.63 10.64
N VAL A 272 14.33 2.07 11.44
CA VAL A 272 14.84 0.71 11.29
C VAL A 272 14.02 -0.22 12.19
N LEU A 273 13.42 -1.25 11.60
CA LEU A 273 12.62 -2.27 12.31
C LEU A 273 13.38 -3.59 12.45
N VAL A 274 14.22 -3.92 11.48
CA VAL A 274 15.06 -5.13 11.47
C VAL A 274 16.44 -4.76 10.92
N HIS A 275 17.50 -5.19 11.60
CA HIS A 275 18.89 -4.93 11.21
C HIS A 275 19.78 -6.14 11.50
N ARG A 276 20.32 -6.74 10.44
CA ARG A 276 21.21 -7.91 10.49
C ARG A 276 20.63 -9.10 11.26
N ASP A 277 19.31 -9.27 11.19
CA ASP A 277 18.59 -10.41 11.77
C ASP A 277 17.88 -11.21 10.66
N PRO A 278 18.54 -12.23 10.08
CA PRO A 278 18.01 -12.98 8.95
C PRO A 278 16.69 -13.69 9.23
N GLU A 279 16.51 -14.19 10.46
CA GLU A 279 15.32 -14.95 10.85
C GLU A 279 14.11 -14.03 10.96
N VAL A 280 14.25 -12.88 11.64
CA VAL A 280 13.17 -11.90 11.76
C VAL A 280 12.83 -11.29 10.39
N ALA A 281 13.85 -11.05 9.54
CA ALA A 281 13.64 -10.53 8.19
C ALA A 281 12.84 -11.51 7.30
N ALA A 282 13.21 -12.79 7.27
CA ALA A 282 12.54 -13.79 6.43
C ALA A 282 11.12 -14.14 6.90
N SER A 283 10.86 -14.04 8.20
CA SER A 283 9.55 -14.34 8.78
C SER A 283 8.53 -13.19 8.60
N PHE A 284 8.88 -12.08 7.95
CA PHE A 284 7.97 -10.93 7.72
C PHE A 284 6.62 -11.36 7.15
N LEU A 285 6.58 -12.17 6.10
CA LEU A 285 5.31 -12.51 5.44
C LEU A 285 4.37 -13.30 6.37
N HIS A 286 4.91 -14.29 7.09
CA HIS A 286 4.11 -15.28 7.80
C HIS A 286 3.87 -14.94 9.27
N GLU A 287 4.76 -14.19 9.91
CA GLU A 287 4.71 -13.96 11.36
C GLU A 287 4.50 -12.49 11.75
N SER A 288 4.55 -11.54 10.79
CA SER A 288 4.26 -10.14 11.12
C SER A 288 2.77 -9.83 11.26
N GLY A 289 1.88 -10.79 10.97
CA GLY A 289 0.43 -10.56 10.86
C GLY A 289 -0.01 -9.84 9.58
N PHE A 290 0.92 -9.45 8.71
CA PHE A 290 0.64 -8.76 7.44
C PHE A 290 -0.19 -9.61 6.48
N LEU A 291 0.22 -10.85 6.19
CA LEU A 291 -0.38 -11.70 5.16
C LEU A 291 -1.90 -11.87 5.28
N PRO A 292 -2.49 -12.31 6.42
CA PRO A 292 -3.94 -12.50 6.50
C PRO A 292 -4.73 -11.19 6.33
N ARG A 293 -4.18 -10.06 6.81
CA ARG A 293 -4.80 -8.73 6.64
C ARG A 293 -4.68 -8.22 5.21
N PHE A 294 -3.53 -8.43 4.58
CA PHE A 294 -3.29 -8.11 3.17
C PHE A 294 -4.26 -8.87 2.26
N LEU A 295 -4.47 -10.16 2.53
CA LEU A 295 -5.42 -10.99 1.77
C LEU A 295 -6.86 -10.50 1.95
N LEU A 296 -7.27 -10.11 3.18
CA LEU A 296 -8.59 -9.52 3.41
C LEU A 296 -8.78 -8.26 2.56
N HIS A 297 -7.82 -7.32 2.59
CA HIS A 297 -7.88 -6.11 1.75
C HIS A 297 -7.97 -6.45 0.26
N GLY A 298 -7.11 -7.34 -0.21
CA GLY A 298 -7.07 -7.76 -1.61
C GLY A 298 -8.38 -8.40 -2.09
N ALA A 299 -8.95 -9.30 -1.30
CA ALA A 299 -10.22 -9.96 -1.59
C ALA A 299 -11.38 -8.96 -1.58
N THR A 300 -11.49 -8.12 -0.54
CA THR A 300 -12.54 -7.09 -0.45
C THR A 300 -12.47 -6.10 -1.61
N ARG A 301 -11.28 -5.61 -1.95
CA ARG A 301 -11.07 -4.73 -3.10
C ARG A 301 -11.46 -5.39 -4.40
N LEU A 302 -11.03 -6.64 -4.63
CA LEU A 302 -11.37 -7.36 -5.84
C LEU A 302 -12.88 -7.55 -5.97
N ALA A 303 -13.58 -7.80 -4.86
CA ALA A 303 -15.03 -7.91 -4.84
C ALA A 303 -15.71 -6.60 -5.31
N VAL A 304 -15.23 -5.44 -4.84
CA VAL A 304 -15.70 -4.12 -5.32
C VAL A 304 -15.37 -3.90 -6.82
N LYS A 305 -14.20 -4.33 -7.28
CA LYS A 305 -13.86 -4.27 -8.72
C LYS A 305 -14.78 -5.17 -9.55
N LEU A 306 -15.13 -6.35 -9.05
CA LEU A 306 -16.05 -7.26 -9.72
C LEU A 306 -17.48 -6.72 -9.75
N ASP A 307 -17.93 -5.96 -8.75
CA ASP A 307 -19.19 -5.21 -8.84
C ASP A 307 -19.16 -4.23 -10.03
N PHE A 308 -18.09 -3.45 -10.15
CA PHE A 308 -17.92 -2.49 -11.25
C PHE A 308 -17.90 -3.18 -12.62
N LEU A 309 -17.08 -4.23 -12.77
CA LEU A 309 -16.96 -4.98 -14.03
C LEU A 309 -18.26 -5.69 -14.39
N SER A 310 -18.98 -6.25 -13.42
CA SER A 310 -20.28 -6.89 -13.66
C SER A 310 -21.32 -5.89 -14.14
N GLY A 311 -21.41 -4.72 -13.49
CA GLY A 311 -22.28 -3.63 -13.93
C GLY A 311 -21.95 -3.15 -15.34
N LEU A 312 -20.66 -3.00 -15.66
CA LEU A 312 -20.21 -2.60 -17.00
C LEU A 312 -20.56 -3.65 -18.06
N LEU A 313 -20.35 -4.93 -17.77
CA LEU A 313 -20.70 -6.04 -18.66
C LEU A 313 -22.21 -6.07 -18.94
N LEU A 314 -23.03 -5.93 -17.89
CA LEU A 314 -24.49 -5.89 -18.03
C LEU A 314 -24.92 -4.75 -18.96
N GLN A 315 -24.38 -3.53 -18.75
CA GLN A 315 -24.67 -2.38 -19.63
C GLN A 315 -24.22 -2.63 -21.07
N ALA A 316 -23.01 -3.18 -21.29
CA ALA A 316 -22.50 -3.46 -22.63
C ALA A 316 -23.35 -4.51 -23.38
N THR A 317 -23.77 -5.57 -22.69
CA THR A 317 -24.64 -6.60 -23.28
C THR A 317 -26.03 -6.06 -23.60
N HIS A 318 -26.53 -5.12 -22.80
CA HIS A 318 -27.82 -4.47 -23.06
C HIS A 318 -27.75 -3.52 -24.27
N ILE A 319 -26.71 -2.67 -24.35
CA ILE A 319 -26.52 -1.73 -25.47
C ILE A 319 -26.46 -2.45 -26.82
N THR A 320 -25.84 -3.62 -26.85
CA THR A 320 -25.73 -4.44 -28.07
C THR A 320 -26.95 -5.30 -28.36
N GLY A 321 -27.90 -5.40 -27.41
CA GLY A 321 -29.03 -6.36 -27.46
C GLY A 321 -28.61 -7.83 -27.28
N GLY A 322 -27.35 -8.09 -26.91
CA GLY A 322 -26.81 -9.43 -26.75
C GLY A 322 -27.43 -10.21 -25.58
N ASP A 323 -27.94 -9.49 -24.58
CA ASP A 323 -28.67 -10.03 -23.43
C ASP A 323 -29.95 -10.80 -23.79
N ALA A 324 -30.49 -10.63 -25.00
CA ALA A 324 -31.57 -11.44 -25.55
C ALA A 324 -31.17 -12.91 -25.80
N HIS A 325 -29.87 -13.22 -25.99
CA HIS A 325 -29.39 -14.56 -26.27
C HIS A 325 -29.06 -15.35 -24.99
N ALA A 326 -29.51 -16.62 -24.92
CA ALA A 326 -29.32 -17.46 -23.74
C ALA A 326 -27.85 -17.72 -23.39
N THR A 327 -26.99 -17.92 -24.39
CA THR A 327 -25.55 -18.14 -24.19
C THR A 327 -24.87 -16.93 -23.56
N VAL A 328 -25.20 -15.71 -24.01
CA VAL A 328 -24.67 -14.47 -23.43
C VAL A 328 -25.10 -14.33 -21.97
N ARG A 329 -26.38 -14.59 -21.66
CA ARG A 329 -26.86 -14.59 -20.27
C ARG A 329 -26.15 -15.61 -19.39
N ALA A 330 -25.88 -16.82 -19.91
CA ALA A 330 -25.17 -17.84 -19.16
C ALA A 330 -23.72 -17.41 -18.83
N THR A 331 -22.99 -16.86 -19.79
CA THR A 331 -21.62 -16.34 -19.57
C THR A 331 -21.61 -15.14 -18.63
N THR A 332 -22.57 -14.21 -18.75
CA THR A 332 -22.71 -13.11 -17.76
C THR A 332 -23.01 -13.66 -16.36
N GLY A 333 -23.83 -14.72 -16.25
CA GLY A 333 -24.08 -15.42 -15.00
C GLY A 333 -22.82 -16.01 -14.36
N GLU A 334 -21.87 -16.49 -15.16
CA GLU A 334 -20.57 -16.97 -14.66
C GLU A 334 -19.72 -15.84 -14.07
N VAL A 335 -19.70 -14.65 -14.70
CA VAL A 335 -19.01 -13.48 -14.14
C VAL A 335 -19.64 -13.06 -12.80
N LEU A 336 -20.97 -13.11 -12.69
CA LEU A 336 -21.67 -12.85 -11.44
C LEU A 336 -21.36 -13.93 -10.38
N ALA A 337 -21.22 -15.19 -10.77
CA ALA A 337 -20.80 -16.25 -9.85
C ALA A 337 -19.41 -15.96 -9.27
N TRP A 338 -18.43 -15.56 -10.09
CA TRP A 338 -17.11 -15.14 -9.61
C TRP A 338 -17.19 -13.94 -8.66
N ARG A 339 -18.03 -12.95 -8.98
CA ARG A 339 -18.31 -11.82 -8.10
C ARG A 339 -18.81 -12.29 -6.74
N GLU A 340 -19.81 -13.17 -6.69
CA GLU A 340 -20.33 -13.71 -5.43
C GLU A 340 -19.28 -14.52 -4.66
N THR A 341 -18.48 -15.34 -5.34
CA THR A 341 -17.42 -16.13 -4.72
C THR A 341 -16.40 -15.26 -3.99
N VAL A 342 -15.94 -14.17 -4.60
CA VAL A 342 -14.96 -13.28 -3.96
C VAL A 342 -15.58 -12.51 -2.80
N TRP A 343 -16.85 -12.09 -2.92
CA TRP A 343 -17.59 -11.48 -1.79
C TRP A 343 -17.76 -12.46 -0.62
N ALA A 344 -18.07 -13.72 -0.91
CA ALA A 344 -18.20 -14.79 0.08
C ALA A 344 -16.87 -15.05 0.79
N HIS A 345 -15.74 -15.15 0.06
CA HIS A 345 -14.42 -15.27 0.67
C HIS A 345 -14.15 -14.10 1.62
N SER A 346 -14.28 -12.86 1.15
CA SER A 346 -14.06 -11.68 2.00
C SER A 346 -14.98 -11.64 3.24
N HIS A 347 -16.20 -12.16 3.13
CA HIS A 347 -17.11 -12.28 4.27
C HIS A 347 -16.63 -13.36 5.25
N THR A 348 -16.32 -14.57 4.78
CA THR A 348 -15.80 -15.67 5.61
C THR A 348 -14.50 -15.30 6.30
N MET A 349 -13.60 -14.58 5.63
CA MET A 349 -12.36 -14.06 6.22
C MET A 349 -12.62 -13.24 7.50
N VAL A 350 -13.73 -12.50 7.56
CA VAL A 350 -14.11 -11.72 8.74
C VAL A 350 -14.89 -12.55 9.76
N GLU A 351 -15.91 -13.28 9.31
CA GLU A 351 -16.82 -13.98 10.22
C GLU A 351 -16.20 -15.21 10.88
N ALA A 352 -15.23 -15.85 10.23
CA ALA A 352 -14.46 -16.96 10.78
C ALA A 352 -13.09 -16.51 11.31
N ALA A 353 -12.92 -15.21 11.59
CA ALA A 353 -11.70 -14.69 12.19
C ALA A 353 -11.44 -15.33 13.56
N HIS A 354 -10.16 -15.42 13.92
CA HIS A 354 -9.71 -16.11 15.13
C HIS A 354 -8.75 -15.22 15.93
N PRO A 355 -8.71 -15.37 17.27
CA PRO A 355 -7.74 -14.67 18.10
C PRO A 355 -6.32 -15.17 17.81
N ALA A 356 -5.36 -14.26 17.79
CA ALA A 356 -3.94 -14.53 17.72
C ALA A 356 -3.27 -14.42 19.10
N PRO A 357 -2.08 -15.01 19.30
CA PRO A 357 -1.36 -14.96 20.58
C PRO A 357 -1.03 -13.55 21.08
N ASP A 358 -0.92 -12.57 20.17
CA ASP A 358 -0.69 -11.14 20.47
C ASP A 358 -1.98 -10.38 20.88
N GLY A 359 -3.06 -11.13 21.09
CA GLY A 359 -4.38 -10.63 21.43
C GLY A 359 -5.09 -9.91 20.30
N SER A 360 -4.55 -9.88 19.07
CA SER A 360 -5.27 -9.39 17.90
C SER A 360 -6.26 -10.44 17.39
N HIS A 361 -7.16 -10.05 16.48
CA HIS A 361 -7.96 -10.99 15.69
C HIS A 361 -7.46 -10.99 14.25
N LEU A 362 -7.08 -12.17 13.75
CA LEU A 362 -6.64 -12.33 12.38
C LEU A 362 -7.80 -12.78 11.50
N PRO A 363 -7.93 -12.22 10.29
CA PRO A 363 -8.83 -12.78 9.28
C PRO A 363 -8.56 -14.26 9.06
N HIS A 364 -9.61 -15.03 8.78
CA HIS A 364 -9.44 -16.42 8.35
C HIS A 364 -8.59 -16.45 7.06
N PRO A 365 -7.56 -17.31 6.98
CA PRO A 365 -6.67 -17.38 5.82
C PRO A 365 -7.38 -17.83 4.54
#